data_AF-A0A7V1RI11-F1
#
_entry.id   AF-A0A7V1RI11-F1
#
_cell.length_a   1.000
_cell.length_b   1.000
_cell.length_c   1.000
_cell.angle_alpha   90.00
_cell.angle_beta   90.00
_cell.angle_gamma   90.00
#
_symmetry.space_group_name_H-M   'P 1'
#
loop_
_entity.id
_entity.type
_entity.pdbx_description
1 polymer ?
#
loop_
_entity_poly.entity_id
_entity_poly.type
_entity_poly.pdbx_seq_one_letter_code
_entity_poly.pdbx_strand_id
1 'polypeptide(L)' 'MPAVEAVHAREILDSRGNPTLEVEVLLEDGSLGRAAVPSGASTGEHEALELRDGDPARFGGKGVLRAV' A
#
# COMPACT_ATOMS: atom_id res chain seq x y z
N MET A 1 5.67 23.55 -12.59
CA MET A 1 4.68 23.49 -11.49
C MET A 1 4.67 22.06 -10.99
N PRO A 2 4.69 21.77 -9.67
CA PRO A 2 4.64 20.38 -9.21
C PRO A 2 3.18 19.89 -9.25
N ALA A 3 2.70 19.53 -10.43
CA ALA A 3 1.42 18.86 -10.62
C ALA A 3 1.66 17.34 -10.72
N VAL A 4 0.75 16.55 -10.16
CA VAL A 4 0.79 15.08 -10.24
C VAL A 4 0.37 14.67 -11.65
N GLU A 5 1.26 13.96 -12.35
CA GLU A 5 1.01 13.41 -13.68
C GLU A 5 0.42 12.00 -13.58
N ALA A 6 1.00 11.14 -12.73
CA ALA A 6 0.54 9.77 -12.57
C ALA A 6 0.73 9.25 -11.14
N VAL A 7 -0.15 8.33 -10.74
CA VAL A 7 -0.07 7.57 -9.48
C VAL A 7 -0.23 6.09 -9.82
N HIS A 8 0.70 5.27 -9.37
CA HIS A 8 0.67 3.83 -9.61
C HIS A 8 0.92 3.07 -8.30
N ALA A 9 0.06 2.11 -7.99
CA ALA A 9 0.16 1.26 -6.81
C ALA A 9 0.49 -0.19 -7.19
N ARG A 10 1.17 -0.90 -6.29
CA ARG A 10 1.47 -2.34 -6.42
C ARG A 10 1.50 -3.03 -5.05
N GLU A 11 1.18 -4.31 -5.03
CA GLU A 11 1.34 -5.17 -3.86
C GLU A 11 2.81 -5.63 -3.75
N ILE A 12 3.42 -5.42 -2.58
CA ILE A 12 4.76 -5.88 -2.20
C ILE A 12 4.70 -6.62 -0.86
N LEU A 13 5.83 -7.17 -0.38
CA LEU A 13 5.91 -7.81 0.92
C LEU A 13 6.62 -6.93 1.95
N ASP A 14 6.06 -6.86 3.15
CA ASP A 14 6.67 -6.18 4.30
C ASP A 14 7.78 -7.03 4.96
N SER A 15 8.41 -6.48 6.00
CA SER A 15 9.50 -7.14 6.74
C SER A 15 9.08 -8.42 7.49
N ARG A 16 7.77 -8.67 7.62
CA ARG A 16 7.19 -9.88 8.22
C ARG A 16 6.65 -10.85 7.16
N GLY A 17 6.84 -10.54 5.88
CA GLY A 17 6.34 -11.32 4.75
C GLY A 17 4.84 -11.21 4.50
N ASN A 18 4.13 -10.24 5.10
CA ASN A 18 2.73 -9.98 4.76
C ASN A 18 2.64 -9.00 3.58
N PRO A 19 1.59 -9.09 2.75
CA PRO A 19 1.34 -8.09 1.73
C PRO A 19 1.16 -6.69 2.32
N THR A 20 1.75 -5.70 1.65
CA THR A 20 1.49 -4.27 1.83
C THR A 20 1.54 -3.56 0.47
N LEU A 21 1.13 -2.31 0.38
CA LEU A 21 1.16 -1.56 -0.87
C LEU A 21 2.34 -0.58 -0.94
N GLU A 22 2.88 -0.43 -2.14
CA GLU A 22 3.83 0.60 -2.51
C GLU A 22 3.19 1.51 -3.58
N VAL A 23 3.38 2.81 -3.46
CA VAL A 23 2.90 3.81 -4.42
C VAL A 23 4.08 4.57 -5.01
N GLU A 24 4.06 4.71 -6.33
CA GLU A 24 4.88 5.63 -7.10
C GLU A 24 4.04 6.81 -7.58
N VAL A 25 4.57 8.03 -7.42
CA VAL A 25 3.97 9.28 -7.89
C VAL A 25 4.95 9.97 -8.85
N LEU A 26 4.51 10.21 -10.08
CA LEU A 26 5.22 10.97 -11.09
C LEU A 26 4.65 12.39 -11.16
N LEU A 27 5.51 13.41 -11.15
CA LEU A 27 5.13 14.79 -11.38
C LEU A 27 5.44 15.21 -12.83
N GLU A 28 4.75 16.23 -13.34
CA GLU A 28 4.96 16.75 -14.71
C GLU A 28 6.38 17.25 -14.98
N ASP A 29 7.17 17.55 -13.95
CA ASP A 29 8.58 17.93 -14.09
C ASP A 29 9.55 16.73 -14.14
N GLY A 30 9.02 15.51 -14.12
CA GLY A 30 9.77 14.25 -14.16
C GLY A 30 10.21 13.75 -12.78
N SER A 31 9.92 14.46 -11.68
CA SER A 31 10.22 13.99 -10.32
C SER A 31 9.42 12.73 -10.00
N LEU A 32 10.09 11.74 -9.41
CA LEU A 32 9.50 10.47 -9.00
C LEU A 32 9.64 10.27 -7.49
N GLY A 33 8.51 10.10 -6.80
CA GLY A 33 8.45 9.71 -5.40
C GLY A 33 7.95 8.28 -5.25
N ARG A 34 8.53 7.49 -4.33
CA ARG A 34 8.07 6.14 -4.02
C ARG A 34 8.02 5.91 -2.52
N ALA A 35 6.95 5.29 -2.05
CA ALA A 35 6.79 4.93 -0.65
C ALA A 35 6.04 3.61 -0.48
N ALA A 36 6.55 2.76 0.42
CA ALA A 36 5.85 1.58 0.91
C ALA A 36 5.12 1.93 2.22
N VAL A 37 3.88 1.46 2.36
CA VAL A 37 3.08 1.67 3.57
C VAL A 37 3.45 0.62 4.62
N PRO A 38 3.79 0.99 5.88
CA PRO A 38 4.04 0.01 6.93
C PRO A 38 2.72 -0.64 7.40
N SER A 39 2.78 -1.92 7.78
CA SER A 39 1.64 -2.61 8.39
C SER A 39 1.81 -2.65 9.91
N GLY A 40 0.82 -2.13 10.64
CA GLY A 40 0.80 -2.18 12.11
C GLY A 40 0.62 -3.60 12.63
N ALA A 41 1.06 -3.87 13.86
CA ALA A 41 0.59 -5.02 14.64
C ALA A 41 -0.52 -4.63 15.62
N SER A 42 -0.66 -3.33 15.89
CA SER A 42 -1.69 -2.79 16.78
C SER A 42 -3.08 -3.00 16.19
N THR A 43 -4.07 -3.13 17.07
CA THR A 43 -5.49 -3.31 16.73
C THR A 43 -6.35 -2.27 17.45
N GLY A 44 -5.77 -1.09 17.73
CA GLY A 44 -6.46 -0.02 18.44
C GLY A 44 -7.74 0.39 17.72
N GLU A 45 -8.86 0.45 18.45
CA GLU A 45 -10.19 0.74 17.90
C GLU A 45 -10.34 2.17 17.36
N HIS A 46 -9.39 3.06 17.69
CA HIS A 46 -9.34 4.45 17.23
C HIS A 46 -8.23 4.71 16.21
N GLU A 47 -7.60 3.66 15.67
CA GLU A 47 -6.60 3.76 14.60
C GLU A 47 -7.28 3.78 13.22
N ALA A 48 -6.62 4.39 12.24
CA ALA A 48 -7.06 4.29 10.85
C ALA A 48 -6.91 2.83 10.37
N LEU A 49 -7.97 2.28 9.77
CA LEU A 49 -7.99 0.89 9.34
C LEU A 49 -7.38 0.73 7.94
N GLU A 50 -6.45 -0.20 7.80
CA GLU A 50 -5.94 -0.64 6.51
C GLU A 50 -6.96 -1.51 5.76
N LEU A 51 -7.03 -1.36 4.44
CA LEU A 51 -7.92 -2.16 3.59
C LEU A 51 -7.22 -3.46 3.17
N ARG A 52 -7.78 -4.59 3.64
CA ARG A 52 -7.31 -5.95 3.34
C ARG A 52 -8.34 -6.68 2.45
N ASP A 53 -7.85 -7.65 1.68
CA ASP A 53 -8.65 -8.46 0.76
C ASP A 53 -9.63 -9.36 1.50
N GLY A 54 -9.20 -9.97 2.60
CA GLY A 54 -10.00 -10.94 3.37
C GLY A 54 -10.16 -12.30 2.70
N ASP A 55 -9.49 -12.54 1.56
CA ASP A 55 -9.49 -13.83 0.86
C ASP A 55 -8.54 -14.85 1.54
N PRO A 56 -9.05 -15.90 2.20
CA PRO A 56 -8.21 -16.86 2.92
C PRO A 56 -7.23 -17.62 2.01
N ALA A 57 -7.53 -17.75 0.71
CA ALA A 57 -6.66 -18.44 -0.24
C ALA A 57 -5.40 -17.65 -0.58
N ARG A 58 -5.38 -16.33 -0.33
CA ARG A 58 -4.26 -15.44 -0.61
C ARG A 58 -3.70 -14.85 0.67
N PHE A 59 -2.48 -15.24 1.01
CA PHE A 59 -1.77 -14.76 2.20
C PHE A 59 -2.59 -14.88 3.50
N GLY A 60 -3.48 -15.88 3.60
CA GLY A 60 -4.35 -16.07 4.75
C GLY A 60 -5.32 -14.91 5.02
N GLY A 61 -5.82 -14.24 3.98
CA GLY A 61 -6.72 -13.08 4.08
C GLY A 61 -6.02 -11.74 4.10
N LYS A 62 -4.68 -11.71 4.12
CA LYS A 62 -3.89 -10.49 4.29
C LYS A 62 -3.50 -9.77 3.00
N GLY A 63 -3.96 -10.23 1.85
CA GLY A 63 -3.77 -9.54 0.57
C GLY A 63 -4.27 -8.09 0.61
N VAL A 64 -3.75 -7.24 -0.27
CA VAL A 64 -4.08 -5.81 -0.36
C VAL A 64 -4.46 -5.37 -1.77
N LEU A 65 -4.88 -6.29 -2.66
CA LEU A 65 -5.27 -5.93 -4.02
C LEU A 65 -6.49 -5.02 -4.09
N ARG A 66 -7.35 -5.00 -3.07
CA ARG A 66 -8.45 -4.03 -2.99
C ARG A 66 -7.99 -2.61 -2.68
N ALA A 67 -6.80 -2.45 -2.09
CA ALA A 67 -6.21 -1.16 -1.77
C ALA A 67 -5.32 -0.62 -2.90
N VAL A 68 -5.01 -1.47 -3.90
CA VAL A 68 -4.24 -1.16 -5.11
C VAL A 68 -5.19 -0.78 -6.23
#